data_AF-A0A136MBJ3-F1
#
_entry.id   AF-A0A136MBJ3-F1
#
_cell.length_a   1.000
_cell.length_b   1.000
_cell.length_c   1.000
_cell.angle_alpha   90.00
_cell.angle_beta   90.00
_cell.angle_gamma   90.00
#
_symmetry.space_group_name_H-M   'P 1'
#
loop_
_entity.id
_entity.type
_entity.pdbx_description
1 polymer ?
#
loop_
_entity_poly.entity_id
_entity_poly.type
_entity_poly.pdbx_seq_one_letter_code
_entity_poly.pdbx_strand_id
1 'polypeptide(L)' 'MGKHEIRLRRQRMSARGSDRYRNYNAVLKQHGNEKRIKQITRIFTFFLLIALIVIIFLAITRWEKKTN' A
#
# COMPACT_ATOMS: atom_id res chain seq x y z
N MET A 1 -14.41 -8.27 25.46
CA MET A 1 -14.98 -6.92 25.57
C MET A 1 -15.19 -6.56 27.04
N GLY A 2 -14.15 -6.24 27.81
CA GLY A 2 -14.28 -6.25 29.28
C GLY A 2 -13.58 -5.10 30.02
N LYS A 3 -12.26 -5.00 29.94
CA LYS A 3 -11.51 -4.00 30.75
C LYS A 3 -11.13 -2.73 29.98
N HIS A 4 -10.88 -2.84 28.68
CA HIS A 4 -10.44 -1.69 27.86
C HIS A 4 -11.58 -0.73 27.51
N GLU A 5 -12.78 -1.24 27.24
CA GLU A 5 -13.96 -0.44 26.90
C GLU A 5 -14.47 0.39 28.09
N ILE A 6 -14.38 -0.16 29.32
CA ILE A 6 -14.78 0.54 30.55
C ILE A 6 -13.86 1.74 30.83
N ARG A 7 -12.56 1.65 30.51
CA ARG A 7 -11.62 2.78 30.62
C ARG A 7 -11.96 3.91 29.65
N LEU A 8 -12.35 3.58 28.41
CA LEU A 8 -12.73 4.57 27.39
C LEU A 8 -14.00 5.34 27.78
N ARG A 9 -14.98 4.69 28.44
CA ARG A 9 -16.18 5.38 28.96
C ARG A 9 -15.91 6.30 30.15
N ARG A 10 -14.85 6.03 30.95
CA ARG A 10 -14.55 6.77 32.19
C ARG A 10 -13.75 8.06 31.96
N GLN A 11 -13.04 8.16 30.83
CA GLN A 11 -12.50 9.44 30.39
C GLN A 11 -13.64 10.24 29.76
N ARG A 12 -14.21 11.20 30.50
CA ARG A 12 -15.02 12.27 29.90
C ARG A 12 -14.21 12.81 28.73
N MET A 13 -14.71 12.64 27.50
CA MET A 13 -14.09 13.28 26.33
C MET A 13 -14.09 14.78 26.62
N SER A 14 -12.94 15.33 26.98
CA SER A 14 -12.80 16.77 27.04
C SER A 14 -13.03 17.28 25.62
N ALA A 15 -13.66 18.43 25.46
CA ALA A 15 -13.95 19.04 24.16
C ALA A 15 -12.69 19.17 23.26
N ARG A 16 -11.49 19.09 23.87
CA ARG A 16 -10.18 19.15 23.22
C ARG A 16 -9.62 17.78 22.80
N GLY A 17 -10.10 16.68 23.38
CA GLY A 17 -9.73 15.31 23.02
C GLY A 17 -10.59 14.71 21.92
N SER A 18 -11.84 15.16 21.80
CA SER A 18 -12.78 14.76 20.74
C SER A 18 -12.32 15.16 19.33
N ASP A 19 -11.57 16.24 19.17
CA ASP A 19 -11.01 16.64 17.87
C ASP A 19 -9.98 15.64 17.33
N ARG A 20 -9.25 14.94 18.22
CA ARG A 20 -8.30 13.90 17.81
C ARG A 20 -9.02 12.66 17.26
N TYR A 21 -10.21 12.36 17.78
CA TYR A 21 -11.07 11.28 17.28
C TYR A 21 -11.84 11.68 16.01
N ARG A 22 -12.13 12.97 15.78
CA ARG A 22 -12.70 13.45 14.50
C ARG A 22 -11.73 13.24 13.34
N ASN A 23 -10.44 13.51 13.53
CA ASN A 23 -9.41 13.31 12.52
C ASN A 23 -8.89 11.87 12.40
N TYR A 24 -9.25 10.98 13.32
CA TYR A 24 -8.80 9.58 13.30
C TYR A 24 -9.27 8.83 12.05
N ASN A 25 -10.47 9.14 11.56
CA ASN A 25 -11.01 8.58 10.32
C ASN A 25 -10.19 8.98 9.07
N ALA A 26 -9.68 10.22 9.04
CA ALA A 26 -8.85 10.69 7.94
C ALA A 26 -7.48 9.98 7.92
N VAL A 27 -6.85 9.81 9.10
CA VAL A 27 -5.59 9.08 9.25
C VAL A 27 -5.75 7.61 8.88
N LEU A 28 -6.84 6.95 9.30
CA LEU A 28 -7.15 5.57 8.93
C LEU A 28 -7.36 5.40 7.41
N LYS A 29 -8.06 6.35 6.78
CA LYS A 29 -8.30 6.34 5.32
C LYS A 29 -6.99 6.52 4.55
N GLN A 30 -6.13 7.43 5.00
CA GLN A 30 -4.79 7.62 4.42
C GLN A 30 -3.95 6.35 4.56
N HIS A 31 -3.94 5.74 5.73
CA HIS A 31 -3.16 4.52 5.97
C HIS A 31 -3.69 3.32 5.16
N GLY A 32 -5.01 3.24 4.96
CA GLY A 32 -5.63 2.26 4.06
C GLY A 32 -5.21 2.45 2.60
N ASN A 33 -5.20 3.70 2.12
CA ASN A 33 -4.76 4.03 0.76
C ASN A 33 -3.27 3.75 0.55
N GLU A 34 -2.42 4.10 1.52
CA GLU A 34 -0.98 3.79 1.48
C GLU A 34 -0.70 2.29 1.40
N LYS A 35 -1.47 1.46 2.13
CA LYS A 35 -1.35 -0.01 2.05
C LYS A 35 -1.72 -0.54 0.67
N ARG A 36 -2.80 -0.03 0.06
CA ARG A 36 -3.22 -0.42 -1.30
C ARG A 36 -2.18 0.00 -2.34
N ILE A 37 -1.69 1.23 -2.27
CA ILE A 37 -0.65 1.75 -3.18
C ILE A 37 0.62 0.90 -3.07
N LYS A 38 1.08 0.55 -1.86
CA LYS A 38 2.25 -0.31 -1.65
C LYS A 38 2.09 -1.72 -2.25
N GLN A 39 0.87 -2.28 -2.21
CA GLN A 39 0.60 -3.57 -2.84
C GLN A 39 0.64 -3.46 -4.38
N ILE A 40 0.01 -2.43 -4.93
CA ILE A 40 -0.02 -2.18 -6.38
C ILE A 40 1.40 -1.93 -6.91
N THR A 41 2.19 -1.09 -6.24
CA THR A 41 3.57 -0.81 -6.67
C THR A 41 4.45 -2.05 -6.61
N ARG A 42 4.30 -2.90 -5.59
CA ARG A 42 5.03 -4.17 -5.51
C ARG A 42 4.71 -5.09 -6.70
N ILE A 43 3.43 -5.28 -7.03
CA ILE A 43 3.03 -6.12 -8.19
C ILE A 43 3.55 -5.50 -9.49
N PHE A 44 3.43 -4.19 -9.63
CA PHE A 44 3.90 -3.46 -10.81
C PHE A 44 5.41 -3.60 -11.02
N THR A 45 6.21 -3.56 -9.95
CA THR A 45 7.67 -3.77 -10.06
C THR A 45 8.03 -5.17 -10.56
N PHE A 46 7.34 -6.23 -10.11
CA PHE A 46 7.57 -7.57 -10.62
C PHE A 46 7.15 -7.70 -12.09
N PHE A 47 6.03 -7.09 -12.47
CA PHE A 47 5.59 -7.06 -13.87
C PHE A 47 6.63 -6.40 -14.78
N LEU A 48 7.19 -5.26 -14.37
CA LEU A 48 8.25 -4.57 -15.12
C LEU A 48 9.52 -5.41 -15.26
N LEU A 49 9.93 -6.12 -14.20
CA LEU A 49 11.09 -7.02 -14.27
C LEU A 49 10.88 -8.15 -15.27
N ILE A 50 9.70 -8.77 -15.28
CA ILE A 50 9.37 -9.84 -16.23
C ILE A 50 9.36 -9.28 -17.66
N ALA A 51 8.73 -8.12 -17.88
CA ALA A 51 8.69 -7.47 -19.19
C ALA A 51 10.11 -7.16 -19.71
N LEU A 52 11.01 -6.71 -18.85
CA LEU A 52 12.41 -6.44 -19.19
C LEU A 52 13.12 -7.72 -19.68
N ILE A 53 12.94 -8.84 -18.97
CA ILE A 53 13.52 -10.13 -19.36
C ILE A 53 13.00 -10.56 -20.74
N VAL A 54 11.70 -10.41 -20.99
CA VAL A 54 11.09 -10.75 -22.28
C VAL A 54 11.67 -9.89 -23.42
N ILE A 55 11.85 -8.59 -23.20
CA ILE A 55 12.44 -7.69 -24.20
C ILE A 55 13.87 -8.12 -24.53
N ILE A 56 14.69 -8.43 -23.52
CA ILE A 56 16.06 -8.90 -23.72
C ILE A 56 16.07 -10.21 -24.52
N PHE A 57 15.20 -11.15 -24.17
CA PHE A 57 15.07 -12.43 -24.88
C PHE A 57 14.68 -12.23 -26.36
N LEU A 58 13.72 -11.34 -26.63
CA LEU A 58 13.33 -10.98 -28.00
C LEU A 58 14.46 -10.29 -28.76
N ALA A 59 15.25 -9.44 -28.10
CA ALA A 59 16.40 -8.80 -28.71
C ALA A 59 17.47 -9.83 -29.12
N ILE A 60 17.81 -10.77 -28.24
CA ILE A 60 18.79 -11.84 -28.51
C ILE A 60 18.32 -12.71 -29.68
N THR A 61 17.09 -13.23 -29.61
CA THR A 61 16.54 -14.11 -30.66
C THR A 61 16.44 -13.40 -32.02
N ARG A 62 16.12 -12.10 -32.02
CA ARG A 62 16.13 -11.29 -33.24
C ARG A 62 17.55 -11.08 -33.78
N TRP A 63 18.55 -11.01 -32.91
CA TRP A 63 19.94 -10.82 -33.33
C TRP A 63 20.54 -12.10 -33.92
N GLU A 64 20.23 -13.26 -33.35
CA GLU A 64 20.60 -14.57 -33.91
C GLU A 64 20.01 -14.76 -35.31
N LYS A 65 18.72 -14.47 -35.49
CA LYS A 65 18.06 -14.54 -36.82
C LYS A 65 18.63 -13.60 -37.88
N LYS A 66 19.34 -12.54 -37.48
CA LYS A 66 19.96 -11.60 -38.42
C LYS A 66 21.38 -12.04 -38.80
N THR A 67 22.03 -12.81 -37.93
CA THR A 67 23.44 -13.22 -38.07
C THR A 67 23.59 -14.55 -38.82
N ASN A 68 22.59 -15.44 -38.69
CA ASN A 68 22.46 -16.68 -39.45
C ASN A 68 21.63 -16.47 -40.72
#